data_AF-A0A0F7Z4H9-F1
#
_entry.id   AF-A0A0F7Z4H9-F1
#
_cell.length_a   1.000
_cell.length_b   1.000
_cell.length_c   1.000
_cell.angle_alpha   90.00
_cell.angle_beta   90.00
_cell.angle_gamma   90.00
#
_symmetry.space_group_name_H-M   'P 1'
#
loop_
_entity.id
_entity.type
_entity.pdbx_description
1 polymer ?
#
loop_
_entity_poly.entity_id
_entity_poly.type
_entity_poly.pdbx_seq_one_letter_code
_entity_poly.pdbx_strand_id
1 'polypeptide(L)'
;MPLPVALQSRLARRGLLKHVEPEPEEEIIAEDYDDDHVDYEATRMESLPPNWYKVIDPICCLPYYWNIESDLVSWLSPNDPNSVMTKAAKKLKNSLDAESKAERFHDKVEREEVKERRYHRREELAPYPKSKKASRKDEELDPMDPSAYSDAPRGTWSTGLPKRNEAKTGADTTAAGPLFQQRPYPSPGAVLRANAEASRAKQQD
;
A
#
# COMPACT_ATOMS: atom_id res chain seq x y z
N MET A 1 -4.02 30.97 56.91
CA MET A 1 -4.50 29.96 55.93
C MET A 1 -3.70 30.13 54.65
N PRO A 2 -3.13 29.07 54.06
CA PRO A 2 -2.37 29.17 52.82
C PRO A 2 -3.28 29.58 51.66
N LEU A 3 -2.77 30.43 50.75
CA LEU A 3 -3.52 30.88 49.58
C LEU A 3 -3.64 29.74 48.55
N PRO A 4 -4.79 29.59 47.84
CA PRO A 4 -4.91 28.62 46.76
C PRO A 4 -3.90 28.87 45.63
N VAL A 5 -3.36 27.80 45.04
CA VAL A 5 -2.27 27.84 44.02
C VAL A 5 -2.59 28.76 42.84
N ALA A 6 -3.82 28.72 42.34
CA ALA A 6 -4.27 29.58 41.23
C ALA A 6 -4.27 31.08 41.59
N LEU A 7 -4.48 31.42 42.86
CA LEU A 7 -4.43 32.81 43.34
C LEU A 7 -2.98 33.27 43.53
N GLN A 8 -2.10 32.39 44.02
CA GLN A 8 -0.67 32.69 44.17
C GLN A 8 -0.02 33.00 42.82
N SER A 9 -0.27 32.19 41.79
CA SER A 9 0.29 32.41 40.44
C SER A 9 -0.24 33.70 39.80
N ARG A 10 -1.51 34.05 40.01
CA ARG A 10 -2.08 35.33 39.54
C ARG A 10 -1.49 36.54 40.27
N LEU A 11 -1.25 36.45 41.57
CA LEU A 11 -0.62 37.51 42.37
C LEU A 11 0.88 37.67 42.07
N ALA A 12 1.59 36.55 41.87
CA ALA A 12 2.98 36.52 41.44
C ALA A 12 3.16 37.18 40.06
N ARG A 13 2.29 36.84 39.09
CA ARG A 13 2.25 37.51 37.76
C ARG A 13 2.02 39.02 37.84
N ARG A 14 1.36 39.50 38.90
CA ARG A 14 1.14 40.93 39.16
C ARG A 14 2.24 41.57 40.01
N GLY A 15 3.30 40.83 40.34
CA GLY A 15 4.43 41.31 41.14
C GLY A 15 4.11 41.54 42.62
N LEU A 16 2.96 41.05 43.09
CA LEU A 16 2.48 41.25 44.46
C LEU A 16 2.99 40.17 45.43
N LEU A 17 3.45 39.04 44.90
CA LEU A 17 4.00 37.93 45.67
C LEU A 17 5.38 37.57 45.10
N LYS A 18 6.42 37.56 45.94
CA LYS A 18 7.76 37.09 45.53
C LYS A 18 7.70 35.57 45.33
N HIS A 19 8.11 35.10 44.15
CA HIS A 19 8.20 33.68 43.82
C HIS A 19 9.08 32.96 44.86
N VAL A 20 8.46 32.14 45.71
CA VAL A 20 9.12 30.92 46.16
C VAL A 20 8.68 29.92 45.12
N GLU A 21 9.57 29.56 44.19
CA GLU A 21 9.29 28.48 43.27
C GLU A 21 9.04 27.21 44.10
N PRO A 22 7.84 26.60 44.07
CA PRO A 22 7.81 25.18 44.31
C PRO A 22 8.64 24.57 43.18
N GLU A 23 9.68 23.81 43.54
CA GLU A 23 10.33 22.86 42.66
C GLU A 23 9.27 22.27 41.73
N PRO A 24 9.47 22.26 40.41
CA PRO A 24 8.57 21.52 39.55
C PRO A 24 8.59 20.09 40.09
N GLU A 25 7.49 19.65 40.68
CA GLU A 25 7.22 18.23 40.79
C GLU A 25 7.24 17.77 39.34
N GLU A 26 8.40 17.24 38.93
CA GLU A 26 8.59 16.54 37.68
C GLU A 26 7.47 15.51 37.67
N GLU A 27 6.39 15.80 36.95
CA GLU A 27 5.36 14.83 36.67
C GLU A 27 6.13 13.67 36.07
N ILE A 28 6.24 12.58 36.83
CA ILE A 28 6.79 11.32 36.40
C ILE A 28 5.80 10.83 35.37
N ILE A 29 5.99 11.28 34.13
CA ILE A 29 5.47 10.66 32.92
C ILE A 29 6.26 9.35 32.84
N ALA A 30 5.94 8.41 33.73
CA ALA A 30 6.11 7.02 33.40
C ALA A 30 5.17 6.82 32.23
N GLU A 31 5.70 6.99 31.02
CA GLU A 31 5.24 6.19 29.90
C GLU A 31 5.32 4.77 30.45
N ASP A 32 4.16 4.20 30.80
CA ASP A 32 4.03 2.81 31.21
C ASP A 32 4.52 1.96 30.03
N TYR A 33 5.84 1.79 29.96
CA TYR A 33 6.53 0.86 29.08
C TYR A 33 6.37 -0.57 29.62
N ASP A 34 5.21 -0.87 30.21
CA ASP A 34 4.80 -2.23 30.43
C ASP A 34 4.40 -2.77 29.05
N ASP A 35 5.06 -3.85 28.64
CA ASP A 35 4.85 -4.52 27.37
C ASP A 35 3.47 -5.22 27.40
N ASP A 36 2.40 -4.42 27.35
CA ASP A 36 0.98 -4.78 27.45
C ASP A 36 0.51 -5.77 26.37
N HIS A 37 1.40 -6.12 25.45
CA HIS A 37 1.12 -7.09 24.41
C HIS A 37 1.17 -8.52 24.95
N VAL A 38 1.87 -8.81 26.05
CA VAL A 38 2.03 -10.19 26.54
C VAL A 38 1.35 -10.36 27.90
N ASP A 39 0.21 -11.04 27.91
CA ASP A 39 -0.52 -11.35 29.14
C ASP A 39 0.11 -12.57 29.84
N TYR A 40 1.18 -12.32 30.60
CA TYR A 40 1.92 -13.35 31.33
C TYR A 40 1.08 -14.04 32.41
N GLU A 41 0.11 -13.34 33.01
CA GLU A 41 -0.78 -13.92 34.01
C GLU A 41 -1.76 -14.91 33.36
N ALA A 42 -2.41 -14.52 32.26
CA ALA A 42 -3.29 -15.42 31.51
C ALA A 42 -2.52 -16.61 30.92
N THR A 43 -1.30 -16.38 30.43
CA THR A 43 -0.39 -17.43 29.94
C THR A 43 -0.11 -18.48 31.02
N ARG A 44 0.15 -18.06 32.26
CA ARG A 44 0.44 -18.96 33.38
C ARG A 44 -0.78 -19.76 33.83
N MET A 45 -1.98 -19.18 33.72
CA MET A 45 -3.24 -19.81 34.13
C MET A 45 -3.72 -20.88 33.14
N GLU A 46 -3.43 -20.74 31.84
CA GLU A 46 -3.96 -21.61 30.78
C GLU A 46 -3.21 -22.95 30.61
N SER A 47 -2.18 -23.22 31.42
CA SER A 47 -1.36 -24.44 31.35
C SER A 47 -0.82 -24.73 29.94
N LEU A 48 -0.30 -23.69 29.28
CA LEU A 48 0.23 -23.80 27.93
C LEU A 48 1.50 -24.68 27.90
N PRO A 49 1.81 -25.31 26.75
CA PRO A 49 3.06 -26.05 26.61
C PRO A 49 4.28 -25.14 26.78
N PRO A 50 5.48 -25.70 27.04
CA PRO A 50 6.70 -24.90 27.19
C PRO A 50 6.92 -23.95 26.02
N ASN A 51 7.43 -22.76 26.31
CA ASN A 51 7.78 -21.73 25.34
C ASN A 51 6.59 -21.13 24.56
N TRP A 52 5.34 -21.41 24.96
CA TRP A 52 4.14 -20.77 24.43
C TRP A 52 3.65 -19.63 25.32
N TYR A 53 3.33 -18.52 24.68
CA TYR A 53 2.84 -17.31 25.32
C TYR A 53 1.52 -16.86 24.69
N LYS A 54 0.61 -16.36 25.52
CA LYS A 54 -0.62 -15.68 25.08
C LYS A 54 -0.31 -14.21 24.90
N VAL A 55 -0.46 -13.73 23.67
CA VAL A 55 -0.12 -12.39 23.26
C VAL A 55 -1.38 -11.72 22.74
N ILE A 56 -1.65 -10.49 23.17
CA ILE A 56 -2.77 -9.68 22.70
C ILE A 56 -2.29 -8.85 21.51
N ASP A 57 -2.92 -9.05 20.34
CA ASP A 57 -2.62 -8.24 19.16
C ASP A 57 -3.12 -6.80 19.40
N PRO A 58 -2.24 -5.77 19.38
CA PRO A 58 -2.65 -4.39 19.65
C PRO A 58 -3.63 -3.81 18.62
N ILE A 59 -3.76 -4.41 17.43
CA ILE A 59 -4.65 -3.92 16.37
C ILE A 59 -6.09 -4.39 16.60
N CYS A 60 -6.26 -5.66 17.01
CA CYS A 60 -7.57 -6.27 17.13
C CYS A 60 -7.95 -6.66 18.56
N CYS A 61 -7.04 -6.49 19.52
CA CYS A 61 -7.16 -6.87 20.92
C CYS A 61 -7.59 -8.33 21.11
N LEU A 62 -7.32 -9.20 20.14
CA LEU A 62 -7.60 -10.63 20.21
C LEU A 62 -6.33 -11.37 20.66
N PRO A 63 -6.47 -12.39 21.52
CA PRO A 63 -5.35 -13.22 21.90
C PRO A 63 -4.91 -14.10 20.72
N TYR A 64 -3.60 -14.18 20.53
CA TYR A 64 -2.94 -15.19 19.72
C TYR A 64 -1.86 -15.86 20.56
N TYR A 65 -1.45 -17.05 20.13
CA TYR A 65 -0.48 -17.88 20.82
C TYR A 65 0.80 -17.89 20.03
N TRP A 66 1.91 -17.55 20.68
CA TRP A 66 3.23 -17.49 20.06
C TRP A 66 4.20 -18.41 20.78
N ASN A 67 4.90 -19.25 20.02
CA ASN A 67 6.00 -20.04 20.52
C ASN A 67 7.33 -19.31 20.28
N ILE A 68 8.02 -18.92 21.36
CA ILE A 68 9.24 -18.10 21.26
C ILE A 68 10.42 -18.85 20.64
N GLU A 69 10.49 -20.17 20.80
CA GLU A 69 11.62 -20.99 20.34
C GLU A 69 11.54 -21.31 18.85
N SER A 70 10.35 -21.72 18.40
CA SER A 70 10.10 -22.12 17.01
C SER A 70 9.55 -21.01 16.13
N ASP A 71 9.18 -19.87 16.73
CA ASP A 71 8.50 -18.75 16.10
C ASP A 71 7.21 -19.14 15.35
N LEU A 72 6.52 -20.14 15.89
CA LEU A 72 5.20 -20.57 15.45
C LEU A 72 4.13 -19.70 16.10
N VAL A 73 3.09 -19.40 15.35
CA VAL A 73 1.92 -18.62 15.77
C VAL A 73 0.64 -19.40 15.51
N SER A 74 -0.32 -19.29 16.43
CA SER A 74 -1.67 -19.85 16.30
C SER A 74 -2.71 -18.88 16.84
N TRP A 75 -3.90 -18.87 16.25
CA TRP A 75 -5.05 -18.09 16.75
C TRP A 75 -5.81 -18.81 17.87
N LEU A 76 -5.58 -20.10 18.05
CA LEU A 76 -6.18 -20.93 19.11
C LEU A 76 -5.09 -21.46 20.04
N SER A 77 -5.49 -21.80 21.27
CA SER A 77 -4.56 -22.41 22.23
C SER A 77 -3.89 -23.64 21.59
N PRO A 78 -2.59 -23.88 21.82
CA PRO A 78 -1.92 -25.09 21.35
C PRO A 78 -2.54 -26.39 21.90
N ASN A 79 -3.30 -26.28 22.99
CA ASN A 79 -4.04 -27.38 23.59
C ASN A 79 -5.39 -27.64 22.88
N ASP A 80 -5.85 -26.74 22.00
CA ASP A 80 -7.10 -26.89 21.25
C ASP A 80 -6.89 -27.85 20.05
N PRO A 81 -7.78 -28.84 19.85
CA PRO A 81 -7.67 -29.78 18.72
C PRO A 81 -7.73 -29.12 17.33
N ASN A 82 -8.31 -27.92 17.22
CA ASN A 82 -8.41 -27.18 15.96
C ASN A 82 -7.26 -26.17 15.77
N SER A 83 -6.27 -26.17 16.66
CA SER A 83 -5.15 -25.24 16.60
C SER A 83 -4.26 -25.51 15.38
N VAL A 84 -4.12 -24.51 14.50
CA VAL A 84 -3.26 -24.58 13.33
C VAL A 84 -2.01 -23.74 13.57
N MET A 85 -0.91 -24.43 13.87
CA MET A 85 0.39 -23.78 14.10
C MET A 85 1.04 -23.41 12.76
N THR A 86 1.26 -22.13 12.54
CA THR A 86 1.85 -21.59 11.31
C THR A 86 3.09 -20.77 11.60
N LYS A 87 3.92 -20.50 10.59
CA LYS A 87 5.03 -19.55 10.74
C LYS A 87 4.49 -18.13 10.87
N ALA A 88 5.16 -17.28 11.64
CA ALA A 88 4.83 -15.86 11.72
C ALA A 88 4.66 -15.23 10.32
N ALA A 89 3.58 -14.45 10.11
CA ALA A 89 3.24 -13.86 8.82
C ALA A 89 4.38 -13.04 8.20
N LYS A 90 5.17 -12.36 9.03
CA LYS A 90 6.37 -11.60 8.61
C LYS A 90 7.40 -12.49 7.89
N LYS A 91 7.56 -13.75 8.28
CA LYS A 91 8.49 -14.70 7.65
C LYS A 91 7.91 -15.32 6.38
N LEU A 92 6.60 -15.61 6.37
CA LEU A 92 5.90 -16.11 5.18
C LEU A 92 5.95 -15.12 4.02
N LYS A 93 5.79 -13.83 4.31
CA LYS A 93 5.87 -12.74 3.32
C LYS A 93 7.15 -12.81 2.51
N ASN A 94 8.29 -12.97 3.18
CA ASN A 94 9.60 -12.98 2.53
C ASN A 94 9.82 -14.22 1.65
N SER A 95 9.35 -15.40 2.05
CA SER A 95 9.52 -16.61 1.22
C SER A 95 8.59 -16.59 0.01
N LEU A 96 7.32 -16.22 0.20
CA LEU A 96 6.33 -16.14 -0.87
C LEU A 96 6.70 -15.08 -1.92
N ASP A 97 7.23 -13.92 -1.50
CA ASP A 97 7.67 -12.88 -2.42
C ASP A 97 8.91 -13.34 -3.23
N ALA A 98 9.80 -14.13 -2.64
CA ALA A 98 10.95 -14.69 -3.35
C ALA A 98 10.53 -15.75 -4.39
N GLU A 99 9.63 -16.64 -4.01
CA GLU A 99 9.11 -17.72 -4.87
C GLU A 99 8.23 -17.16 -6.00
N SER A 100 7.33 -16.22 -5.68
CA SER A 100 6.52 -15.49 -6.66
C SER A 100 7.38 -14.69 -7.65
N LYS A 101 8.52 -14.15 -7.21
CA LYS A 101 9.45 -13.43 -8.07
C LYS A 101 10.22 -14.39 -8.99
N ALA A 102 10.58 -15.58 -8.50
CA ALA A 102 11.22 -16.62 -9.30
C ALA A 102 10.26 -17.16 -10.37
N GLU A 103 9.00 -17.41 -10.02
CA GLU A 103 7.97 -17.88 -10.94
C GLU A 103 7.69 -16.85 -12.05
N ARG A 104 7.49 -15.57 -11.69
CA ARG A 104 7.31 -14.48 -12.67
C ARG A 104 8.52 -14.29 -13.59
N PHE A 105 9.73 -14.58 -13.11
CA PHE A 105 10.93 -14.54 -13.94
C PHE A 105 10.95 -15.70 -14.93
N HIS A 106 10.60 -16.91 -14.49
CA HIS A 106 10.50 -18.09 -15.35
C HIS A 106 9.46 -17.91 -16.47
N ASP A 107 8.25 -17.46 -16.12
CA ASP A 107 7.16 -17.15 -17.06
C ASP A 107 7.58 -16.12 -18.12
N LYS A 108 8.37 -15.13 -17.70
CA LYS A 108 8.87 -14.08 -18.59
C LYS A 108 9.91 -14.63 -19.57
N VAL A 109 10.82 -15.48 -19.10
CA VAL A 109 11.85 -16.13 -19.94
C VAL A 109 11.20 -17.07 -20.95
N GLU A 110 10.23 -17.89 -20.53
CA GLU A 110 9.50 -18.78 -21.44
C GLU A 110 8.74 -17.97 -22.51
N ARG A 111 8.06 -16.89 -22.11
CA ARG A 111 7.33 -16.02 -23.05
C ARG A 111 8.24 -15.30 -24.03
N GLU A 112 9.43 -14.89 -23.61
CA GLU A 112 10.48 -14.32 -24.49
C GLU A 112 10.96 -15.36 -25.49
N GLU A 113 11.29 -16.57 -25.03
CA GLU A 113 11.78 -17.65 -25.88
C GLU A 113 10.71 -18.10 -26.91
N VAL A 114 9.43 -18.13 -26.53
CA VAL A 114 8.32 -18.38 -27.46
C VAL A 114 8.16 -17.24 -28.47
N LYS A 115 8.38 -15.98 -28.07
CA LYS A 115 8.34 -14.85 -29.00
C LYS A 115 9.52 -14.89 -29.97
N GLU A 116 10.71 -15.22 -29.49
CA GLU A 116 11.94 -15.30 -30.27
C GLU A 116 11.85 -16.43 -31.29
N ARG A 117 11.38 -17.62 -30.89
CA ARG A 117 11.07 -18.73 -31.82
C ARG A 117 10.06 -18.33 -32.90
N ARG A 118 9.02 -17.56 -32.53
CA ARG A 118 8.04 -17.05 -33.49
C ARG A 118 8.62 -15.99 -34.42
N TYR A 119 9.53 -15.16 -33.93
CA TYR A 119 10.21 -14.14 -34.72
C TYR A 119 11.18 -14.77 -35.71
N HIS A 120 11.99 -15.72 -35.26
CA HIS A 120 12.95 -16.44 -36.10
C HIS A 120 12.25 -17.23 -37.21
N ARG A 121 11.16 -17.95 -36.89
CA ARG A 121 10.36 -18.65 -37.92
C ARG A 121 9.75 -17.67 -38.94
N ARG A 122 9.36 -16.47 -38.50
CA ARG A 122 8.79 -15.44 -39.37
C ARG A 122 9.83 -14.77 -40.24
N GLU A 123 11.05 -14.63 -39.76
CA GLU A 123 12.16 -13.99 -40.46
C GLU A 123 12.77 -14.94 -41.51
N GLU A 124 12.91 -16.22 -41.18
CA GLU A 124 13.45 -17.24 -42.11
C GLU A 124 12.51 -17.52 -43.30
N LEU A 125 11.19 -17.42 -43.10
CA LEU A 125 10.18 -17.67 -44.15
C LEU A 125 9.79 -16.44 -44.97
N ALA A 126 10.25 -15.23 -44.61
CA ALA A 126 9.81 -14.00 -45.30
C ALA A 126 10.70 -13.68 -46.50
N PRO A 127 10.19 -13.70 -47.75
CA PRO A 127 11.00 -13.44 -48.95
C PRO A 127 11.41 -11.96 -49.15
N TYR A 128 11.08 -11.05 -48.23
CA TYR A 128 11.43 -9.63 -48.33
C TYR A 128 11.54 -8.94 -46.96
N PRO A 129 12.53 -8.04 -46.75
CA PRO A 129 12.68 -7.31 -45.48
C PRO A 129 11.51 -6.35 -45.24
N LYS A 130 10.90 -6.42 -44.05
CA LYS A 130 9.81 -5.50 -43.67
C LYS A 130 10.36 -4.13 -43.30
N SER A 131 10.32 -3.19 -44.24
CA SER A 131 10.41 -1.77 -43.93
C SER A 131 9.17 -1.31 -43.13
N LYS A 132 9.39 -0.31 -42.28
CA LYS A 132 8.51 0.15 -41.19
C LYS A 132 7.05 0.37 -41.61
N LYS A 133 6.15 -0.31 -40.91
CA LYS A 133 4.71 -0.46 -41.14
C LYS A 133 3.90 0.76 -40.65
N ALA A 134 4.16 1.96 -41.17
CA ALA A 134 3.41 3.17 -40.78
C ALA A 134 2.30 3.56 -41.77
N SER A 135 2.29 3.04 -43.01
CA SER A 135 1.50 3.61 -44.11
C SER A 135 0.35 2.74 -44.66
N ARG A 136 0.17 1.48 -44.22
CA ARG A 136 -0.83 0.57 -44.82
C ARG A 136 -2.16 0.48 -44.06
N LYS A 137 -2.41 1.36 -43.08
CA LYS A 137 -3.56 1.22 -42.18
C LYS A 137 -4.88 1.76 -42.77
N ASP A 138 -4.81 2.54 -43.86
CA ASP A 138 -5.99 3.16 -44.45
C ASP A 138 -6.59 2.43 -45.65
N GLU A 139 -5.88 1.50 -46.30
CA GLU A 139 -6.29 0.98 -47.62
C GLU A 139 -6.35 -0.55 -47.71
N GLU A 140 -5.95 -1.27 -46.65
CA GLU A 140 -5.97 -2.74 -46.58
C GLU A 140 -6.89 -3.17 -45.42
N LEU A 141 -8.14 -2.69 -45.41
CA LEU A 141 -9.14 -3.15 -44.45
C LEU A 141 -9.63 -4.54 -44.82
N ASP A 142 -9.78 -5.39 -43.81
CA ASP A 142 -10.35 -6.73 -43.98
C ASP A 142 -11.78 -6.58 -44.53
N PRO A 143 -12.11 -7.23 -45.66
CA PRO A 143 -13.46 -7.29 -46.24
C PRO A 143 -14.52 -7.94 -45.32
N MET A 144 -14.16 -8.32 -44.10
CA MET A 144 -15.10 -8.76 -43.06
C MET A 144 -15.05 -7.90 -41.79
N ASP A 145 -14.25 -6.83 -41.76
CA ASP A 145 -14.24 -5.88 -40.65
C ASP A 145 -15.49 -4.99 -40.71
N PRO A 146 -16.28 -4.86 -39.64
CA PRO A 146 -17.45 -3.98 -39.61
C PRO A 146 -17.09 -2.53 -39.96
N SER A 147 -15.87 -2.06 -39.67
CA SER A 147 -15.41 -0.71 -40.07
C SER A 147 -15.12 -0.56 -41.57
N ALA A 148 -15.09 -1.67 -42.34
CA ALA A 148 -14.95 -1.65 -43.80
C ALA A 148 -16.29 -1.45 -44.54
N TYR A 149 -17.42 -1.82 -43.93
CA TYR A 149 -18.75 -1.74 -44.57
C TYR A 149 -19.76 -0.86 -43.83
N SER A 150 -19.45 -0.41 -42.61
CA SER A 150 -20.35 0.44 -41.82
C SER A 150 -19.73 1.79 -41.47
N ASP A 151 -20.59 2.73 -41.08
CA ASP A 151 -20.21 4.06 -40.56
C ASP A 151 -19.70 4.00 -39.09
N ALA A 152 -19.20 2.83 -38.68
CA ALA A 152 -18.60 2.66 -37.38
C ALA A 152 -17.36 3.57 -37.29
N PRO A 153 -17.28 4.48 -36.30
CA PRO A 153 -16.20 5.45 -36.22
C PRO A 153 -14.85 4.74 -36.09
N ARG A 154 -13.95 5.03 -37.03
CA ARG A 154 -12.58 4.51 -37.04
C ARG A 154 -11.75 5.32 -36.05
N GLY A 155 -11.27 4.70 -34.98
CA GLY A 155 -10.53 5.43 -33.96
C GLY A 155 -9.88 4.54 -32.90
N THR A 156 -8.98 5.11 -32.11
CA THR A 156 -8.45 4.47 -30.90
C THR A 156 -9.46 4.61 -29.77
N TRP A 157 -9.34 3.85 -28.68
CA TRP A 157 -10.22 3.95 -27.51
C TRP A 157 -10.43 5.40 -26.96
N SER A 158 -9.51 6.32 -27.29
CA SER A 158 -9.59 7.73 -26.92
C SER A 158 -10.36 8.64 -27.90
N THR A 159 -10.78 8.16 -29.07
CA THR A 159 -11.49 8.99 -30.05
C THR A 159 -12.92 9.25 -29.56
N GLY A 160 -13.27 10.52 -29.39
CA GLY A 160 -14.56 10.96 -28.85
C GLY A 160 -14.51 11.48 -27.41
N LEU A 161 -13.38 11.38 -26.70
CA LEU A 161 -13.22 12.03 -25.39
C LEU A 161 -12.75 13.50 -25.57
N PRO A 162 -13.40 14.49 -24.92
CA PRO A 162 -13.05 15.91 -25.09
C PRO A 162 -11.65 16.24 -24.56
N LYS A 163 -11.15 15.53 -23.53
CA LYS A 163 -9.72 15.55 -23.15
C LYS A 163 -9.15 14.14 -23.02
N ARG A 164 -8.03 13.90 -23.70
CA ARG A 164 -7.25 12.64 -23.70
C ARG A 164 -6.86 12.14 -22.29
N ASN A 165 -6.96 12.96 -21.25
CA ASN A 165 -6.61 12.64 -19.85
C ASN A 165 -7.81 12.58 -18.88
N GLU A 166 -9.04 12.89 -19.30
CA GLU A 166 -10.21 12.86 -18.41
C GLU A 166 -10.48 11.47 -17.83
N ALA A 167 -10.26 10.41 -18.63
CA ALA A 167 -10.38 9.02 -18.18
C ALA A 167 -9.47 8.65 -17.00
N LYS A 168 -8.36 9.38 -16.77
CA LYS A 168 -7.49 9.18 -15.59
C LYS A 168 -7.93 9.95 -14.36
N THR A 169 -8.80 10.94 -14.52
CA THR A 169 -9.19 11.87 -13.46
C THR A 169 -10.46 11.41 -12.74
N GLY A 170 -11.16 10.40 -13.28
CA GLY A 170 -12.25 9.68 -12.61
C GLY A 170 -13.43 10.56 -12.20
N ALA A 171 -13.60 11.72 -12.84
CA ALA A 171 -14.61 12.71 -12.47
C ALA A 171 -15.59 12.95 -13.62
N ASP A 172 -16.88 12.88 -13.31
CA ASP A 172 -17.94 13.26 -14.22
C ASP A 172 -18.02 14.79 -14.30
N THR A 173 -17.79 15.34 -15.49
CA THR A 173 -17.83 16.78 -15.75
C THR A 173 -19.24 17.38 -15.68
N THR A 174 -20.26 16.52 -15.56
CA THR A 174 -21.69 16.89 -15.59
C THR A 174 -22.26 17.23 -14.20
N ALA A 175 -21.54 16.96 -13.10
CA ALA A 175 -22.05 17.21 -11.75
C ALA A 175 -21.91 18.69 -11.34
N ALA A 176 -23.03 19.40 -11.22
CA ALA A 176 -23.07 20.76 -10.70
C ALA A 176 -23.07 20.74 -9.16
N GLY A 177 -21.90 21.01 -8.55
CA GLY A 177 -21.75 21.14 -7.10
C GLY A 177 -20.33 21.57 -6.73
N PRO A 178 -20.11 22.17 -5.55
CA PRO A 178 -18.77 22.56 -5.13
C PRO A 178 -17.89 21.30 -5.00
N LEU A 179 -16.77 21.33 -5.72
CA LEU A 179 -15.89 20.22 -6.12
C LEU A 179 -15.16 19.51 -4.94
N PHE A 180 -15.63 19.68 -3.70
CA PHE A 180 -14.95 19.27 -2.46
C PHE A 180 -15.43 17.94 -1.89
N GLN A 181 -16.23 17.14 -2.61
CA GLN A 181 -16.49 15.76 -2.20
C GLN A 181 -15.14 15.10 -1.88
N GLN A 182 -14.97 14.70 -0.62
CA GLN A 182 -13.72 14.23 -0.03
C GLN A 182 -13.15 13.10 -0.90
N ARG A 183 -12.15 13.46 -1.72
CA ARG A 183 -11.58 12.59 -2.74
C ARG A 183 -10.61 11.59 -2.09
N PRO A 184 -10.50 10.36 -2.58
CA PRO A 184 -9.36 9.51 -2.26
C PRO A 184 -8.07 10.23 -2.65
N TYR A 185 -7.07 10.25 -1.77
CA TYR A 185 -5.75 10.80 -2.09
C TYR A 185 -5.20 10.15 -3.36
N PRO A 186 -4.50 10.91 -4.24
CA PRO A 186 -3.89 10.35 -5.43
C PRO A 186 -2.97 9.19 -5.07
N SER A 187 -2.93 8.16 -5.94
CA SER A 187 -2.03 7.03 -5.69
C SER A 187 -0.57 7.49 -5.65
N PRO A 188 0.31 6.83 -4.88
CA PRO A 188 1.70 7.25 -4.74
C PRO A 188 2.43 7.45 -6.08
N GLY A 189 2.15 6.59 -7.07
CA GLY A 189 2.72 6.72 -8.41
C GLY A 189 2.23 7.94 -9.21
N ALA A 190 1.02 8.44 -8.94
CA ALA A 190 0.52 9.68 -9.54
C ALA A 190 1.22 10.91 -8.95
N VAL A 191 1.45 10.93 -7.63
CA VAL A 191 2.20 12.00 -6.95
C VAL A 191 3.64 12.06 -7.45
N LEU A 192 4.31 10.90 -7.56
CA LEU A 192 5.69 10.84 -8.05
C LEU A 192 5.81 11.36 -9.50
N ARG A 193 4.85 11.03 -10.38
CA ARG A 193 4.84 11.57 -11.75
C ARG A 193 4.62 13.08 -11.78
N ALA A 194 3.67 13.59 -10.99
CA ALA A 194 3.41 15.02 -10.91
C ALA A 194 4.64 15.80 -10.43
N ASN A 195 5.37 15.27 -9.43
CA ASN A 195 6.60 15.88 -8.94
C ASN A 195 7.73 15.86 -9.98
N ALA A 196 7.84 14.76 -10.75
CA ALA A 196 8.82 14.65 -11.83
C ALA A 196 8.52 15.58 -13.03
N GLU A 197 7.25 15.80 -13.33
CA GLU A 197 6.82 16.76 -14.35
C GLU A 197 7.06 18.20 -13.89
N ALA A 198 6.74 18.52 -12.63
CA ALA A 198 6.99 19.84 -12.05
C ALA A 198 8.49 20.18 -12.00
N SER A 199 9.36 19.21 -11.67
CA SER A 199 10.81 19.42 -11.67
C SER A 199 11.37 19.62 -13.09
N ARG A 200 10.80 18.96 -14.09
CA ARG A 200 11.15 19.15 -15.51
C ARG A 200 10.72 20.52 -16.04
N ALA A 201 9.52 20.99 -15.71
CA ALA A 201 9.04 22.30 -16.12
C ALA A 201 9.93 23.42 -15.55
N LYS A 202 10.38 23.26 -14.30
CA LYS A 202 11.27 24.22 -13.62
C LYS A 202 12.70 24.26 -14.17
N GLN A 203 13.08 23.32 -15.04
CA GLN A 203 14.37 23.31 -15.75
C GLN A 203 14.27 23.96 -17.13
N GLN A 204 13.06 24.29 -17.59
CA GLN A 204 12.80 24.86 -18.92
C GLN A 204 12.45 26.36 -18.89
N ASP A 205 12.26 26.93 -17.69
CA ASP A 205 12.25 28.37 -17.40
C ASP A 205 13.63 28.81 -16.87
#